data_AF-A0AA40DHA1-F1
#
_entry.id   AF-A0AA40DHA1-F1
#
_cell.length_a   1.000
_cell.length_b   1.000
_cell.length_c   1.000
_cell.angle_alpha   90.00
_cell.angle_beta   90.00
_cell.angle_gamma   90.00
#
_symmetry.space_group_name_H-M   'P 1'
#
loop_
_entity.id
_entity.type
_entity.pdbx_description
1 polymer ?
#
loop_
_entity_poly.entity_id
_entity_poly.type
_entity_poly.pdbx_seq_one_letter_code
_entity_poly.pdbx_strand_id
1 'polypeptide(L)'
;MIVNRTKDVTGPAVLSVYFREPGSTLQELQTPSSSFQGFAKAPQPAEGERVLTIDMKNLGSEKILEELLSKSGAVPVRPSPQDEADIAELRDLERIGEVDRERVKRKTDAEKREKRLIAQAQSEAAAIRAAL
;
A
#
# COMPACT_ATOMS: atom_id res chain seq x y z
N MET A 1 -8.36 2.98 -13.88
CA MET A 1 -7.91 1.63 -13.52
C MET A 1 -9.02 0.94 -12.73
N ILE A 2 -9.34 -0.31 -13.05
CA ILE A 2 -10.44 -1.07 -12.42
C ILE A 2 -9.85 -2.26 -11.68
N VAL A 3 -10.38 -2.57 -10.50
CA VAL A 3 -9.95 -3.72 -9.71
C VAL A 3 -11.15 -4.61 -9.40
N ASN A 4 -11.01 -5.90 -9.68
CA ASN A 4 -12.01 -6.91 -9.38
C ASN A 4 -11.47 -7.91 -8.36
N ARG A 5 -11.85 -7.72 -7.09
CA ARG A 5 -11.45 -8.60 -5.99
C ARG A 5 -12.47 -9.74 -5.86
N THR A 6 -12.01 -10.87 -5.35
CA THR A 6 -12.82 -12.05 -5.07
C THR A 6 -12.39 -12.65 -3.72
N LYS A 7 -13.26 -13.47 -3.12
CA LYS A 7 -12.93 -14.27 -1.93
C LYS A 7 -12.21 -15.58 -2.27
N ASP A 8 -12.24 -16.00 -3.53
CA ASP A 8 -11.51 -17.17 -3.99
C ASP A 8 -10.01 -16.89 -4.03
N VAL A 9 -9.28 -17.44 -3.06
CA VAL A 9 -7.82 -17.31 -2.93
C VAL A 9 -7.06 -18.16 -3.96
N THR A 10 -7.71 -19.21 -4.49
CA THR A 10 -7.10 -20.10 -5.49
C THR A 10 -7.23 -19.58 -6.91
N GLY A 11 -8.11 -18.58 -7.11
CA GLY A 11 -8.35 -17.94 -8.39
C GLY A 11 -7.11 -17.33 -9.06
N PRO A 12 -7.23 -16.96 -10.34
CA PRO A 12 -6.14 -16.32 -11.08
C PRO A 12 -5.91 -14.89 -10.58
N ALA A 13 -4.64 -14.50 -10.43
CA ALA A 13 -4.23 -13.14 -10.09
C ALA A 13 -3.66 -12.47 -11.34
N VAL A 14 -4.54 -12.02 -12.24
CA VAL A 14 -4.15 -11.55 -13.58
C VAL A 14 -4.44 -10.07 -13.74
N LEU A 15 -3.47 -9.35 -14.31
CA LEU A 15 -3.60 -7.97 -14.77
C LEU A 15 -3.77 -7.96 -16.28
N SER A 16 -4.79 -7.26 -16.77
CA SER A 16 -5.04 -7.05 -18.19
C SER A 16 -4.94 -5.56 -18.52
N VAL A 17 -4.10 -5.22 -19.51
CA VAL A 17 -3.87 -3.86 -19.99
C VAL A 17 -4.27 -3.79 -21.45
N TYR A 18 -5.20 -2.89 -21.76
CA TYR A 18 -5.75 -2.72 -23.11
C TYR A 18 -5.00 -1.57 -23.79
N PHE A 19 -4.41 -1.85 -24.93
CA PHE A 19 -3.77 -0.85 -25.78
C PHE A 19 -4.57 -0.68 -27.04
N ARG A 20 -4.74 0.56 -27.46
CA ARG A 20 -5.36 0.88 -28.74
C ARG A 20 -4.34 0.78 -29.86
N GLU A 21 -4.72 0.14 -30.95
CA GLU A 21 -3.92 0.15 -32.17
C GLU A 21 -4.04 1.53 -32.86
N PRO A 22 -2.94 2.05 -33.44
CA PRO A 22 -2.96 3.32 -34.15
C PRO A 22 -3.98 3.31 -35.29
N GLY A 23 -4.92 4.26 -35.27
CA GLY A 23 -5.92 4.42 -36.34
C GLY A 23 -7.24 3.68 -36.12
N SER A 24 -7.44 2.97 -35.01
CA SER A 24 -8.75 2.39 -34.69
C SER A 24 -9.75 3.43 -34.18
N THR A 25 -10.97 3.38 -34.72
CA THR A 25 -12.11 4.17 -34.25
C THR A 25 -12.78 3.43 -33.09
N LEU A 26 -12.91 4.12 -31.95
CA LEU A 26 -13.51 3.54 -30.75
C LEU A 26 -14.99 3.21 -30.95
N GLN A 27 -15.36 1.97 -30.63
CA GLN A 27 -16.67 1.68 -30.08
C GLN A 27 -16.55 1.79 -28.55
N GLU A 28 -17.32 2.68 -27.93
CA GLU A 28 -17.35 2.78 -26.46
C GLU A 28 -17.96 1.49 -25.88
N LEU A 29 -17.10 0.60 -25.40
CA LEU A 29 -17.52 -0.51 -24.56
C LEU A 29 -17.80 0.01 -23.15
N GLN A 30 -18.91 -0.43 -22.56
CA GLN A 30 -19.19 -0.17 -21.16
C GLN A 30 -18.11 -0.82 -20.28
N THR A 31 -17.24 -0.01 -19.70
CA THR A 31 -16.27 -0.48 -18.72
C THR A 31 -16.96 -0.76 -17.39
N PRO A 32 -16.78 -1.95 -16.79
CA PRO A 32 -17.40 -2.25 -15.51
C PRO A 32 -16.79 -1.41 -14.39
N SER A 33 -17.59 -1.08 -13.37
CA SER A 33 -17.07 -0.51 -12.13
C SER A 33 -16.34 -1.57 -11.31
N SER A 34 -15.37 -1.16 -10.48
CA SER A 34 -14.66 -2.06 -9.56
C SER A 34 -15.60 -2.84 -8.64
N SER A 35 -15.21 -4.05 -8.22
CA SER A 35 -16.01 -4.93 -7.37
C SER A 35 -15.17 -5.70 -6.36
N PHE A 36 -15.81 -6.09 -5.25
CA PHE A 36 -15.21 -6.95 -4.21
C PHE A 36 -15.70 -8.40 -4.25
N GLN A 37 -16.67 -8.69 -5.13
CA GLN A 37 -17.36 -9.98 -5.19
C GLN A 37 -17.09 -10.73 -6.50
N GLY A 38 -16.15 -10.25 -7.31
CA GLY A 38 -15.76 -10.89 -8.56
C GLY A 38 -16.61 -10.49 -9.77
N PHE A 39 -17.57 -9.57 -9.64
CA PHE A 39 -18.51 -9.22 -10.72
C PHE A 39 -17.91 -8.36 -11.85
N ALA A 40 -16.82 -7.64 -11.57
CA ALA A 40 -16.19 -6.74 -12.53
C ALA A 40 -15.17 -7.49 -13.41
N LYS A 41 -15.62 -8.53 -14.13
CA LYS A 41 -14.73 -9.34 -14.97
C LYS A 41 -14.10 -8.49 -16.09
N ALA A 42 -12.87 -8.84 -16.48
CA ALA A 42 -12.19 -8.18 -17.57
C ALA A 42 -13.00 -8.36 -18.88
N PRO A 43 -13.37 -7.29 -19.58
CA PRO A 43 -14.12 -7.38 -20.83
C PRO A 43 -13.26 -7.98 -21.94
N GLN A 44 -13.89 -8.50 -23.00
CA GLN A 44 -13.16 -8.83 -24.22
C GLN A 44 -12.66 -7.54 -24.89
N PRO A 45 -11.49 -7.56 -25.55
CA PRO A 45 -11.00 -6.40 -26.29
C PRO A 45 -12.00 -5.96 -27.37
N ALA A 46 -12.12 -4.65 -27.57
CA ALA A 46 -12.83 -4.12 -28.72
C ALA A 46 -12.05 -4.38 -30.02
N GLU A 47 -12.72 -4.20 -31.16
CA GLU A 47 -12.03 -4.20 -32.45
C GLU A 47 -10.96 -3.09 -32.48
N GLY A 48 -9.73 -3.44 -32.88
CA GLY A 48 -8.60 -2.51 -32.87
C GLY A 48 -7.99 -2.24 -31.49
N GLU A 49 -8.27 -3.08 -30.49
CA GLU A 49 -7.54 -3.14 -29.22
C GLU A 49 -6.72 -4.43 -29.11
N ARG A 50 -5.51 -4.32 -28.54
CA ARG A 50 -4.72 -5.46 -28.08
C ARG A 50 -4.73 -5.55 -26.56
N VAL A 51 -4.84 -6.76 -26.02
CA VAL A 51 -4.76 -7.00 -24.58
C VAL A 51 -3.40 -7.58 -24.22
N LEU A 52 -2.78 -6.98 -23.23
CA LEU A 52 -1.57 -7.45 -22.60
C LEU A 52 -1.93 -8.05 -21.24
N THR A 53 -1.62 -9.32 -21.07
CA THR A 53 -1.96 -10.08 -19.88
C THR A 53 -0.69 -10.40 -19.10
N ILE A 54 -0.72 -10.15 -17.79
CA ILE A 54 0.36 -10.43 -16.83
C ILE A 54 -0.23 -11.31 -15.73
N ASP A 55 0.36 -12.49 -15.54
CA ASP A 55 0.07 -13.34 -14.38
C ASP A 55 0.92 -12.85 -13.20
N MET A 56 0.28 -12.41 -12.14
CA MET A 56 0.92 -11.87 -10.94
C MET A 56 1.01 -12.91 -9.82
N LYS A 57 0.51 -14.13 -10.02
CA LYS A 57 0.45 -15.14 -8.97
C LYS A 57 1.86 -15.55 -8.54
N ASN A 58 2.10 -15.51 -7.24
CA ASN A 58 3.39 -15.85 -6.61
C ASN A 58 4.58 -14.95 -7.06
N LEU A 59 4.32 -13.74 -7.55
CA LEU A 59 5.35 -12.77 -7.92
C LEU A 59 5.42 -11.61 -6.93
N GLY A 60 6.64 -11.10 -6.72
CA GLY A 60 6.86 -9.85 -5.98
C GLY A 60 6.47 -8.64 -6.82
N SER A 61 6.05 -7.55 -6.17
CA SER A 61 5.61 -6.32 -6.83
C SER A 61 6.65 -5.72 -7.77
N GLU A 62 7.94 -5.83 -7.45
CA GLU A 62 9.05 -5.35 -8.28
C GLU A 62 9.09 -6.08 -9.64
N LYS A 63 8.95 -7.41 -9.64
CA LYS A 63 8.93 -8.22 -10.87
C LYS A 63 7.69 -7.95 -11.70
N ILE A 64 6.54 -7.78 -11.05
CA ILE A 64 5.29 -7.44 -11.74
C ILE A 64 5.42 -6.08 -12.44
N LEU A 65 6.04 -5.11 -11.76
CA LEU A 65 6.29 -3.78 -12.33
C LEU A 65 7.27 -3.84 -13.51
N GLU A 66 8.36 -4.59 -13.37
CA GLU A 66 9.33 -4.80 -14.45
C GLU A 66 8.68 -5.46 -15.68
N GLU A 67 7.85 -6.48 -15.48
CA GLU A 67 7.11 -7.13 -16.56
C GLU A 67 6.10 -6.18 -17.21
N LEU A 68 5.43 -5.35 -16.43
CA LEU A 68 4.53 -4.32 -16.95
C LEU A 68 5.28 -3.28 -17.80
N LEU A 69 6.39 -2.75 -17.30
CA LEU A 69 7.18 -1.75 -18.02
C LEU A 69 7.77 -2.32 -19.31
N SER A 70 8.37 -3.51 -19.24
CA SER A 70 8.97 -4.18 -20.40
C SER A 70 7.94 -4.51 -21.49
N LYS A 71 6.77 -5.05 -21.12
CA LYS A 71 5.74 -5.42 -22.09
C LYS A 71 4.94 -4.22 -22.61
N SER A 72 4.77 -3.17 -21.81
CA SER A 72 4.04 -1.95 -22.23
C SER A 72 4.88 -1.04 -23.11
N GLY A 73 6.22 -1.10 -22.99
CA GLY A 73 7.13 -0.17 -23.66
C GLY A 73 7.08 1.25 -23.07
N ALA A 74 6.55 1.41 -21.86
CA ALA A 74 6.48 2.70 -21.19
C ALA A 74 7.88 3.23 -20.85
N VAL A 75 8.11 4.52 -21.08
CA VAL A 75 9.38 5.18 -20.76
C VAL A 75 9.30 5.78 -19.36
N PRO A 76 10.26 5.50 -18.47
CA PRO A 76 10.26 6.09 -17.13
C PRO A 76 10.50 7.60 -17.21
N VAL A 77 9.67 8.36 -16.51
CA VAL A 77 9.82 9.80 -16.35
C VAL A 77 10.84 10.06 -15.25
N ARG A 78 11.80 10.95 -15.50
CA ARG A 78 12.77 11.36 -14.48
C ARG A 78 12.15 12.42 -13.56
N PRO A 79 12.42 12.37 -12.24
CA PRO A 79 12.01 13.43 -11.32
C PRO A 79 12.54 14.79 -11.76
N SER A 80 11.79 15.85 -11.47
CA SER A 80 12.27 17.21 -11.62
C SER A 80 13.21 17.59 -10.46
N PRO A 81 14.03 18.65 -10.60
CA PRO A 81 14.86 19.15 -9.50
C PRO A 81 14.04 19.55 -8.26
N GLN A 82 12.79 19.98 -8.44
CA GLN A 82 11.91 20.27 -7.32
C GLN A 82 11.50 18.98 -6.59
N ASP A 83 11.13 17.93 -7.32
CA ASP A 83 10.78 16.64 -6.72
C ASP A 83 11.96 16.04 -5.93
N GLU A 84 13.19 16.21 -6.42
CA GLU A 84 14.39 15.75 -5.71
C GLU A 84 14.62 16.52 -4.40
N ALA A 85 14.36 17.83 -4.38
CA ALA A 85 14.44 18.65 -3.18
C ALA A 85 13.38 18.23 -2.15
N ASP A 86 12.15 18.03 -2.59
CA ASP A 86 11.04 17.59 -1.72
C ASP A 86 11.32 16.20 -1.11
N ILE A 87 11.86 15.27 -1.91
CA ILE A 87 12.27 13.94 -1.43
C ILE A 87 13.39 14.05 -0.38
N ALA A 88 14.36 14.94 -0.58
CA ALA A 88 15.44 15.15 0.37
C ALA A 88 14.91 15.73 1.71
N GLU A 89 14.04 16.74 1.65
CA GLU A 89 13.42 17.32 2.84
C GLU A 89 12.61 16.28 3.64
N LEU A 90 11.79 15.48 2.95
CA LEU A 90 11.01 14.41 3.60
C LEU A 90 11.91 13.39 4.30
N ARG A 91 13.03 12.99 3.68
CA ARG A 91 14.00 12.06 4.29
C ARG A 91 14.65 12.65 5.55
N ASP A 92 14.89 13.95 5.55
CA ASP A 92 15.44 14.63 6.73
C ASP A 92 14.43 14.70 7.87
N LEU A 93 13.16 14.98 7.55
CA LEU A 93 12.07 14.93 8.51
C LEU A 93 11.84 13.53 9.09
N GLU A 94 11.92 12.48 8.26
CA GLU A 94 11.82 11.10 8.72
C GLU A 94 12.90 10.76 9.74
N ARG A 95 14.16 11.13 9.47
CA ARG A 95 15.29 10.89 10.38
C ARG A 95 15.09 11.57 11.73
N ILE A 96 14.67 12.83 11.73
CA ILE A 96 14.38 13.57 12.97
C ILE A 96 13.20 12.90 13.70
N GLY A 97 12.16 12.52 12.95
CA GLY A 97 10.98 11.85 13.47
C GLY A 97 11.29 10.53 14.16
N GLU A 98 12.23 9.73 13.66
CA GLU A 98 12.66 8.48 14.30
C GLU A 98 13.32 8.73 15.66
N VAL A 99 14.26 9.69 15.72
CA VAL A 99 14.94 10.05 16.98
C VAL A 99 13.94 10.56 18.02
N ASP A 100 13.00 11.41 17.61
CA ASP A 100 11.98 11.93 18.52
C ASP A 100 11.00 10.85 18.98
N ARG A 101 10.59 9.93 18.11
CA ARG A 101 9.75 8.78 18.48
C ARG A 101 10.42 7.95 19.57
N GLU A 102 11.71 7.66 19.45
CA GLU A 102 12.44 6.94 20.50
C GLU A 102 12.52 7.74 21.80
N ARG A 103 12.83 9.03 21.73
CA ARG A 103 12.93 9.90 22.90
C ARG A 103 11.62 9.96 23.67
N VAL A 104 10.51 10.18 22.96
CA VAL A 104 9.16 10.22 23.56
C VAL A 104 8.80 8.87 24.14
N LYS A 105 9.05 7.77 23.42
CA LYS A 105 8.80 6.42 23.92
C LYS A 105 9.52 6.16 25.24
N ARG A 106 10.81 6.50 25.34
CA ARG A 106 11.61 6.35 26.59
C ARG A 106 10.99 7.14 27.74
N LYS A 107 10.58 8.39 27.49
CA LYS A 107 9.93 9.24 28.50
C LYS A 107 8.59 8.64 28.96
N THR A 108 7.73 8.27 28.02
CA THR A 108 6.41 7.69 28.33
C THR A 108 6.55 6.35 29.07
N ASP A 109 7.52 5.52 28.70
CA ASP A 109 7.78 4.24 29.38
C ASP A 109 8.30 4.44 30.80
N ALA A 110 9.15 5.45 31.04
CA ALA A 110 9.61 5.82 32.38
C ALA A 110 8.45 6.30 33.25
N GLU A 111 7.63 7.23 32.76
CA GLU A 111 6.43 7.72 33.47
C GLU A 111 5.46 6.58 33.80
N LYS A 112 5.24 5.65 32.86
CA LYS A 112 4.40 4.46 33.10
C LYS A 112 4.99 3.50 34.13
N ARG A 113 6.33 3.40 34.24
CA ARG A 113 6.98 2.58 35.27
C ARG A 113 6.84 3.24 36.64
N GLU A 114 7.11 4.53 36.73
CA GLU A 114 6.97 5.30 37.98
C GLU A 114 5.54 5.24 38.51
N LYS A 115 4.54 5.52 37.66
CA LYS A 115 3.12 5.42 38.04
C LYS A 115 2.74 4.03 38.56
N ARG A 116 3.27 2.96 37.95
CA ARG A 116 3.02 1.58 38.40
C ARG A 116 3.63 1.32 39.77
N LEU A 117 4.86 1.76 40.00
CA LEU A 117 5.54 1.60 41.30
C LEU A 117 4.81 2.36 42.42
N ILE A 118 4.40 3.60 42.16
CA ILE A 118 3.62 4.40 43.12
C ILE A 118 2.28 3.72 43.42
N ALA A 119 1.56 3.27 42.39
CA ALA A 119 0.29 2.57 42.56
C ALA A 119 0.44 1.27 43.36
N GLN A 120 1.49 0.48 43.11
CA GLN A 120 1.80 -0.72 43.89
C GLN A 120 2.06 -0.39 45.36
N ALA A 121 2.95 0.57 45.65
CA ALA A 121 3.26 0.99 47.01
C ALA A 121 2.01 1.52 47.76
N GLN A 122 1.16 2.30 47.09
CA GLN A 122 -0.10 2.77 47.65
C GLN A 122 -1.07 1.61 47.94
N SER A 123 -1.16 0.63 47.04
CA SER A 123 -2.01 -0.54 47.23
C SER A 123 -1.55 -1.43 48.39
N GLU A 124 -0.24 -1.63 48.54
CA GLU A 124 0.36 -2.40 49.64
C GLU A 124 0.16 -1.70 50.99
N ALA A 125 0.39 -0.38 51.04
CA ALA A 125 0.15 0.41 52.26
C ALA A 125 -1.33 0.41 52.67
N ALA A 126 -2.26 0.48 51.71
CA ALA A 126 -3.69 0.38 51.98
C ALA A 126 -4.07 -1.01 52.50
N ALA A 127 -3.51 -2.08 51.92
CA ALA A 127 -3.75 -3.45 52.37
C ALA A 127 -3.23 -3.70 53.80
N ILE A 128 -2.03 -3.21 54.14
CA ILE A 128 -1.47 -3.30 55.50
C ILE A 128 -2.35 -2.56 56.51
N ARG A 129 -2.83 -1.35 56.19
CA ARG A 129 -3.75 -0.59 57.06
C ARG A 129 -5.09 -1.27 57.26
N ALA A 130 -5.59 -2.04 56.30
CA ALA A 130 -6.85 -2.77 56.42
C ALA A 130 -6.71 -4.08 57.22
N ALA A 131 -5.49 -4.56 57.42
CA ALA A 131 -5.18 -5.79 58.16
C ALA A 131 -4.79 -5.54 59.63
N LEU A 132 -4.65 -4.28 60.04
CA LEU A 132 -4.44 -3.81 61.42
C LEU A 132 -5.78 -3.38 62.04
#